data_AF-A0A5C9EZT7-F1
#
_entry.id   AF-A0A5C9EZT7-F1
#
_cell.length_a   1.000
_cell.length_b   1.000
_cell.length_c   1.000
_cell.angle_alpha   90.00
_cell.angle_beta   90.00
_cell.angle_gamma   90.00
#
_symmetry.space_group_name_H-M   'P 1'
#
loop_
_entity.id
_entity.type
_entity.pdbx_description
1 polymer ?
#
loop_
_entity_poly.entity_id
_entity_poly.type
_entity_poly.pdbx_seq_one_letter_code
_entity_poly.pdbx_strand_id
1 'polypeptide(L)'
;MSISISDFLNGLFALFTILICFIVGLIIVIRYFQVRKIELLYIGLAWMAIYQPWWPSTLDFLFVVFTETQRLDPRLYIFFGSFFIPVTGTFWLMGITELIIKKRQKLILGFYLAITIIVDIYILTFLSIDYTAIGDYAGIGNFEYEPLMAVYLMFINITVAVSGIMLGRESLKSSEKDINMRGKLLISASVCYILGGFLDVGVFSLIPPALIISRVILILGSFLFYMGFLLPNFIKKRL
;
A
#
# COMPACT_ATOMS: atom_id res chain seq x y z
N MET A 1 6.33 18.57 22.98
CA MET A 1 5.56 17.41 23.51
C MET A 1 6.53 16.25 23.62
N SER A 2 6.45 15.41 24.65
CA SER A 2 7.26 14.18 24.72
C SER A 2 6.64 13.09 23.84
N ILE A 3 7.39 12.57 22.87
CA ILE A 3 6.96 11.45 22.03
C ILE A 3 6.95 10.18 22.89
N SER A 4 5.84 9.43 22.90
CA SER A 4 5.81 8.15 23.61
C SER A 4 6.66 7.11 22.87
N ILE A 5 7.17 6.10 23.59
CA ILE A 5 7.96 5.04 22.94
C ILE A 5 7.15 4.30 21.87
N SER A 6 5.85 4.15 22.08
CA SER A 6 4.93 3.53 21.12
C SER A 6 4.77 4.37 19.85
N ASP A 7 4.63 5.69 19.98
CA ASP A 7 4.53 6.60 18.83
C ASP A 7 5.84 6.60 18.03
N PHE A 8 6.98 6.61 18.74
CA PHE A 8 8.29 6.54 18.10
C PHE A 8 8.49 5.24 17.31
N LEU A 9 8.16 4.09 17.90
CA LEU A 9 8.26 2.79 17.23
C LEU A 9 7.30 2.68 16.05
N ASN A 10 6.06 3.18 16.19
CA ASN A 10 5.09 3.18 15.10
C ASN A 10 5.59 4.01 13.90
N GLY A 11 6.07 5.23 14.16
CA GLY A 11 6.64 6.11 13.14
C GLY A 11 7.88 5.52 12.47
N LEU A 12 8.78 4.91 13.25
CA LEU A 12 9.97 4.23 12.74
C LEU A 12 9.63 3.03 11.85
N PHE A 13 8.67 2.19 12.25
CA PHE A 13 8.23 1.06 11.43
C PHE A 13 7.47 1.50 10.18
N ALA A 14 6.68 2.57 10.25
CA ALA A 14 6.07 3.18 9.08
C ALA A 14 7.15 3.65 8.09
N LEU A 15 8.18 4.34 8.57
CA LEU A 15 9.32 4.79 7.75
C LEU A 15 10.01 3.60 7.07
N PHE A 16 10.35 2.54 7.81
CA PHE A 16 10.96 1.36 7.22
C PHE A 16 10.07 0.68 6.19
N THR A 17 8.76 0.60 6.45
CA THR A 17 7.79 0.04 5.50
C THR A 17 7.85 0.79 4.18
N ILE A 18 7.77 2.13 4.21
CA ILE A 18 7.79 2.95 3.01
C ILE A 18 9.14 2.83 2.28
N LEU A 19 10.26 2.91 3.00
CA LEU A 19 11.59 2.79 2.39
C LEU A 19 11.76 1.45 1.66
N ILE A 20 11.33 0.34 2.26
CA ILE A 20 11.36 -0.97 1.63
C ILE A 20 10.49 -0.96 0.37
N CYS A 21 9.27 -0.42 0.42
CA CYS A 21 8.38 -0.39 -0.73
C CYS A 21 8.93 0.45 -1.88
N PHE A 22 9.54 1.60 -1.58
CA PHE A 22 10.22 2.44 -2.57
C PHE A 22 11.41 1.71 -3.20
N ILE A 23 12.26 1.07 -2.40
CA ILE A 23 13.41 0.30 -2.90
C ILE A 23 12.94 -0.84 -3.80
N VAL A 24 11.95 -1.62 -3.37
CA VAL A 24 11.40 -2.75 -4.13
C VAL A 24 10.77 -2.28 -5.44
N GLY A 25 9.93 -1.25 -5.39
CA GLY A 25 9.31 -0.67 -6.57
C GLY A 25 10.35 -0.14 -7.57
N LEU A 26 11.37 0.57 -7.07
CA LEU A 26 12.47 1.07 -7.90
C LEU A 26 13.26 -0.07 -8.56
N ILE A 27 13.54 -1.17 -7.84
CA ILE A 27 14.21 -2.35 -8.44
C ILE A 27 13.37 -2.93 -9.58
N ILE A 28 12.04 -3.02 -9.41
CA ILE A 28 11.13 -3.51 -10.45
C ILE A 28 11.12 -2.56 -11.66
N VAL A 29 11.11 -1.24 -11.44
CA VAL A 29 11.22 -0.23 -12.52
C VAL A 29 12.57 -0.32 -13.23
N ILE A 30 13.68 -0.49 -12.52
CA ILE A 30 15.00 -0.69 -13.15
C ILE A 30 14.99 -1.97 -14.01
N ARG A 31 14.32 -3.03 -13.55
CA ARG A 31 14.17 -4.28 -14.32
C ARG A 31 13.35 -4.09 -15.59
N TYR A 32 12.39 -3.16 -15.62
CA TYR A 32 11.68 -2.78 -16.83
C TYR A 32 12.65 -2.30 -17.93
N PHE A 33 13.62 -1.45 -17.62
CA PHE A 33 14.57 -0.95 -18.64
C PHE A 33 15.46 -2.06 -19.23
N GLN A 34 15.63 -3.18 -18.51
CA GLN A 34 16.38 -4.34 -18.96
C GLN A 34 15.55 -5.28 -19.84
N VAL A 35 14.26 -5.50 -19.51
CA VAL A 35 13.41 -6.52 -20.17
C VAL A 35 12.38 -5.90 -21.12
N ARG A 36 12.14 -4.59 -21.02
CA ARG A 36 11.17 -3.79 -21.81
C ARG A 36 9.72 -4.29 -21.77
N LYS A 37 9.32 -4.88 -20.64
CA LYS A 37 7.95 -5.35 -20.36
C LYS A 37 7.18 -4.30 -19.58
N ILE A 38 6.25 -3.60 -20.22
CA ILE A 38 5.57 -2.42 -19.67
C ILE A 38 4.82 -2.71 -18.35
N GLU A 39 4.41 -3.97 -18.15
CA GLU A 39 3.75 -4.44 -16.92
C GLU A 39 4.65 -4.25 -15.70
N LEU A 40 5.97 -4.41 -15.86
CA LEU A 40 6.94 -4.16 -14.79
C LEU A 40 7.01 -2.68 -14.43
N LEU A 41 6.89 -1.78 -15.41
CA LEU A 41 6.85 -0.34 -15.13
C LEU A 41 5.60 0.01 -14.31
N TYR A 42 4.43 -0.48 -14.75
CA TYR A 42 3.17 -0.24 -14.04
C TYR A 42 3.20 -0.80 -12.62
N ILE A 43 3.63 -2.05 -12.45
CA ILE A 43 3.69 -2.69 -11.12
C ILE A 43 4.73 -2.02 -10.24
N GLY A 44 5.91 -1.68 -10.76
CA GLY A 44 6.96 -1.03 -10.00
C GLY A 44 6.55 0.35 -9.49
N LEU A 45 5.98 1.19 -10.36
CA LEU A 45 5.46 2.51 -9.97
C LEU A 45 4.29 2.40 -8.99
N ALA A 46 3.36 1.48 -9.24
CA ALA A 46 2.25 1.23 -8.33
C ALA A 46 2.76 0.77 -6.97
N TRP A 47 3.74 -0.12 -6.91
CA TRP A 47 4.26 -0.66 -5.65
C TRP A 47 4.93 0.40 -4.77
N MET A 48 5.57 1.41 -5.37
CA MET A 48 6.11 2.55 -4.60
C MET A 48 4.99 3.31 -3.88
N ALA A 49 3.84 3.45 -4.53
CA ALA A 49 2.72 4.26 -4.04
C ALA A 49 1.58 3.45 -3.42
N ILE A 50 1.62 2.12 -3.44
CA ILE A 50 0.55 1.27 -2.89
C ILE A 50 0.45 1.43 -1.36
N TYR A 51 1.56 1.81 -0.73
CA TYR A 51 1.63 2.14 0.68
C TYR A 51 1.33 3.62 0.98
N GLN A 52 0.78 4.38 0.02
CA GLN A 52 0.44 5.78 0.21
C GLN A 52 -0.46 6.05 1.43
N PRO A 53 -1.44 5.21 1.81
CA PRO A 53 -2.22 5.45 3.04
C PRO A 53 -1.35 5.62 4.30
N TRP A 54 -0.13 5.09 4.28
CA TRP A 54 0.84 5.18 5.38
C TRP A 54 1.88 6.29 5.22
N TRP A 55 1.98 6.92 4.05
CA TRP A 55 2.90 8.04 3.82
C TRP A 55 2.74 9.19 4.82
N PRO A 56 1.51 9.65 5.12
CA PRO A 56 1.32 10.74 6.05
C PRO A 56 1.81 10.43 7.46
N SER A 57 1.66 9.19 7.93
CA SER A 57 2.16 8.78 9.26
C SER A 57 3.68 8.88 9.33
N THR A 58 4.39 8.48 8.27
CA THR A 58 5.84 8.68 8.18
C THR A 58 6.23 10.14 8.07
N LEU A 59 5.50 10.94 7.28
CA LEU A 59 5.77 12.37 7.17
C LEU A 59 5.53 13.10 8.50
N ASP A 60 4.43 12.81 9.20
CA ASP A 60 4.13 13.34 10.53
C ASP A 60 5.23 12.95 11.53
N PHE A 61 5.65 11.68 11.55
CA PHE A 61 6.76 11.22 12.39
C PHE A 61 8.06 11.98 12.13
N LEU A 62 8.47 12.09 10.86
CA LEU A 62 9.69 12.85 10.51
C LEU A 62 9.55 14.32 10.90
N PHE A 63 8.40 14.94 10.65
CA PHE A 63 8.15 16.33 11.00
C PHE A 63 8.26 16.56 12.50
N VAL A 64 7.65 15.70 13.32
CA VAL A 64 7.74 15.76 14.78
C VAL A 64 9.18 15.55 15.28
N VAL A 65 9.94 14.61 14.69
CA VAL A 65 11.34 14.35 15.07
C VAL A 65 12.25 15.53 14.74
N PHE A 66 12.05 16.20 13.60
CA PHE A 66 12.91 17.31 13.17
C PHE A 66 12.51 18.68 13.72
N THR A 67 11.23 18.89 14.06
CA THR A 67 10.71 20.18 14.55
C THR A 67 10.42 20.19 16.05
N GLU A 68 10.59 19.03 16.72
CA GLU A 68 10.40 18.76 18.16
C GLU A 68 9.00 19.02 18.73
N THR A 69 8.11 19.69 17.99
CA THR A 69 6.86 20.21 18.55
C THR A 69 5.69 20.28 17.58
N GLN A 70 5.93 20.30 16.26
CA GLN A 70 4.86 20.51 15.29
C GLN A 70 4.45 19.20 14.65
N ARG A 71 3.13 19.05 14.49
CA ARG A 71 2.52 17.97 13.72
C ARG A 71 2.31 18.41 12.29
N LEU A 72 2.16 17.46 11.39
CA LEU A 72 1.69 17.75 10.05
C LEU A 72 0.28 18.34 10.12
N ASP A 73 -0.03 19.32 9.28
CA ASP A 73 -1.39 19.84 9.17
C ASP A 73 -2.34 18.68 8.77
N PRO A 74 -3.50 18.51 9.44
CA PRO A 74 -4.44 17.42 9.14
C PRO A 74 -4.87 17.35 7.67
N ARG A 75 -4.99 18.51 7.00
CA ARG A 75 -5.34 18.55 5.58
C ARG A 75 -4.20 18.03 4.72
N LEU A 76 -2.95 18.41 5.04
CA LEU A 76 -1.78 17.85 4.36
C LEU A 76 -1.68 16.34 4.61
N TYR A 77 -1.99 15.88 5.83
CA TYR A 77 -2.01 14.46 6.16
C TYR A 77 -2.99 13.70 5.27
N ILE A 78 -4.25 14.14 5.22
CA ILE A 78 -5.28 13.53 4.36
C ILE A 78 -4.86 13.59 2.89
N PHE A 79 -4.38 14.74 2.41
CA PHE A 79 -3.98 14.93 1.03
C PHE A 79 -2.89 13.93 0.62
N PHE A 80 -1.79 13.87 1.38
CA PHE A 80 -0.71 12.92 1.09
C PHE A 80 -1.15 11.46 1.24
N GLY A 81 -2.16 11.16 2.05
CA GLY A 81 -2.67 9.82 2.27
C GLY A 81 -3.60 9.32 1.18
N SER A 82 -4.23 10.22 0.41
CA SER A 82 -5.31 9.89 -0.52
C SER A 82 -5.13 10.35 -1.96
N PHE A 83 -4.39 11.44 -2.21
CA PHE A 83 -4.33 12.08 -3.52
C PHE A 83 -3.86 11.17 -4.67
N PHE A 84 -2.87 10.30 -4.44
CA PHE A 84 -2.34 9.41 -5.47
C PHE A 84 -3.01 8.04 -5.53
N ILE A 85 -4.04 7.76 -4.72
CA ILE A 85 -4.70 6.44 -4.71
C ILE A 85 -5.26 6.06 -6.08
N PRO A 86 -6.00 6.93 -6.79
CA PRO A 86 -6.54 6.59 -8.12
C PRO A 86 -5.45 6.25 -9.12
N VAL A 87 -4.37 7.04 -9.16
CA VAL A 87 -3.25 6.85 -10.08
C VAL A 87 -2.54 5.53 -9.77
N THR A 88 -2.26 5.30 -8.49
CA THR A 88 -1.56 4.12 -7.99
C THR A 88 -2.35 2.85 -8.31
N GLY A 89 -3.63 2.81 -7.94
CA GLY A 89 -4.46 1.64 -8.19
C GLY A 89 -4.74 1.42 -9.67
N THR A 90 -4.79 2.49 -10.47
CA THR A 90 -4.87 2.38 -11.94
C THR A 90 -3.63 1.72 -12.50
N PHE A 91 -2.42 2.15 -12.12
CA PHE A 91 -1.18 1.49 -12.55
C PHE A 91 -1.11 0.03 -12.06
N TRP A 92 -1.48 -0.22 -10.81
CA TRP A 92 -1.55 -1.57 -10.27
C TRP A 92 -2.45 -2.46 -11.13
N LEU A 93 -3.70 -2.05 -11.33
CA LEU A 93 -4.68 -2.81 -12.10
C LEU A 93 -4.30 -2.90 -13.58
N MET A 94 -3.69 -1.88 -14.17
CA MET A 94 -3.14 -1.96 -15.53
C MET A 94 -2.12 -3.08 -15.63
N GLY A 95 -1.13 -3.12 -14.73
CA GLY A 95 -0.11 -4.17 -14.69
C GLY A 95 -0.71 -5.56 -14.49
N ILE A 96 -1.62 -5.74 -13.53
CA ILE A 96 -2.22 -7.05 -13.25
C ILE A 96 -3.15 -7.51 -14.38
N THR A 97 -4.01 -6.63 -14.88
CA THR A 97 -4.96 -6.99 -15.94
C THR A 97 -4.26 -7.27 -17.27
N GLU A 98 -3.13 -6.61 -17.55
CA GLU A 98 -2.28 -6.94 -18.70
C GLU A 98 -1.81 -8.40 -18.64
N LEU A 99 -1.37 -8.84 -17.46
CA LEU A 99 -0.83 -10.18 -17.25
C LEU A 99 -1.90 -11.28 -17.25
N ILE A 100 -3.12 -10.99 -16.77
CA ILE A 100 -4.11 -12.04 -16.45
C ILE A 100 -5.41 -11.93 -17.24
N ILE A 101 -5.99 -10.73 -17.38
CA ILE A 101 -7.36 -10.55 -17.91
C ILE A 101 -7.45 -9.36 -18.86
N LYS A 102 -6.58 -9.34 -19.88
CA LYS A 102 -6.48 -8.23 -20.84
C LYS A 102 -7.83 -7.87 -21.47
N LYS A 103 -8.65 -8.88 -21.79
CA LYS A 103 -9.98 -8.70 -22.42
C LYS A 103 -10.93 -7.82 -21.60
N ARG A 104 -10.82 -7.81 -20.27
CA ARG A 104 -11.72 -7.04 -19.38
C ARG A 104 -11.05 -5.82 -18.74
N GLN A 105 -9.81 -5.50 -19.13
CA GLN A 105 -9.02 -4.41 -18.54
C GLN A 105 -9.78 -3.08 -18.52
N LYS A 106 -10.32 -2.63 -19.67
CA LYS A 106 -11.04 -1.35 -19.76
C LYS A 106 -12.25 -1.28 -18.83
N LEU A 107 -12.98 -2.38 -18.68
CA LEU A 107 -14.15 -2.46 -17.80
C LEU A 107 -13.73 -2.37 -16.32
N ILE A 108 -12.70 -3.13 -15.93
CA ILE A 108 -12.17 -3.14 -14.56
C ILE A 108 -11.61 -1.76 -14.19
N LEU A 109 -10.80 -1.17 -15.07
CA LEU A 109 -10.23 0.17 -14.86
C LEU A 109 -11.31 1.25 -14.83
N GLY A 110 -12.29 1.19 -15.74
CA GLY A 110 -13.40 2.15 -15.76
C GLY A 110 -14.24 2.11 -14.49
N PHE A 111 -14.55 0.92 -13.98
CA PHE A 111 -15.26 0.75 -12.71
C PHE A 111 -14.45 1.27 -11.52
N TYR A 112 -13.17 0.91 -11.44
CA TYR A 112 -12.28 1.36 -10.38
C TYR A 112 -12.14 2.90 -10.38
N LEU A 113 -11.86 3.49 -11.55
CA LEU A 113 -11.72 4.94 -11.72
C LEU A 113 -13.01 5.69 -11.36
N ALA A 114 -14.18 5.16 -11.74
CA ALA A 114 -15.46 5.78 -11.38
C ALA A 114 -15.63 5.89 -9.86
N ILE A 115 -15.31 4.82 -9.11
CA ILE A 115 -15.37 4.82 -7.65
C ILE A 115 -14.36 5.80 -7.06
N THR A 116 -13.09 5.75 -7.50
CA THR A 116 -12.05 6.60 -6.93
C THR A 116 -12.29 8.07 -7.22
N ILE A 117 -12.77 8.43 -8.41
CA ILE A 117 -13.08 9.83 -8.75
C ILE A 117 -14.23 10.36 -7.88
N ILE A 118 -15.26 9.56 -7.62
CA ILE A 118 -16.36 9.96 -6.72
C ILE A 118 -15.82 10.25 -5.32
N VAL A 119 -14.94 9.39 -4.80
CA VAL A 119 -14.34 9.58 -3.48
C VAL A 119 -13.34 10.74 -3.46
N ASP A 120 -12.57 10.96 -4.53
CA ASP A 120 -11.67 12.12 -4.63
C ASP A 120 -12.46 13.43 -4.60
N ILE A 121 -13.60 13.51 -5.29
CA ILE A 121 -14.48 14.68 -5.24
C ILE A 121 -14.95 14.91 -3.80
N TYR A 122 -15.35 13.85 -3.09
CA TYR A 122 -15.68 13.92 -1.67
C TYR A 122 -14.51 14.47 -0.84
N ILE A 123 -13.32 13.85 -0.97
CA ILE A 123 -12.11 14.24 -0.24
C ILE A 123 -11.76 15.70 -0.50
N LEU A 124 -11.66 16.13 -1.77
CA LEU A 124 -11.28 17.50 -2.13
C LEU A 124 -12.30 18.54 -1.65
N THR A 125 -13.59 18.20 -1.68
CA THR A 125 -14.66 19.08 -1.18
C THR A 125 -14.54 19.27 0.33
N PHE A 126 -14.47 18.17 1.10
CA PHE A 126 -14.40 18.25 2.56
C PHE A 126 -13.04 18.74 3.06
N LEU A 127 -11.94 18.48 2.35
CA LEU A 127 -10.63 19.05 2.68
C LEU A 127 -10.65 20.58 2.71
N SER A 128 -11.47 21.19 1.84
CA SER A 128 -11.58 22.65 1.69
C SER A 128 -12.60 23.28 2.66
N ILE A 129 -13.64 22.54 3.06
CA ILE A 129 -14.72 23.05 3.91
C ILE A 129 -14.48 22.68 5.38
N ASP A 130 -14.38 21.38 5.67
CA ASP A 130 -14.20 20.81 7.00
C ASP A 130 -13.58 19.40 6.88
N TYR A 131 -12.29 19.29 7.20
CA TYR A 131 -11.54 18.05 7.04
C TYR A 131 -11.96 16.97 8.05
N THR A 132 -12.63 17.36 9.15
CA THR A 132 -13.02 16.42 10.22
C THR A 132 -14.06 15.40 9.74
N ALA A 133 -14.81 15.71 8.69
CA ALA A 133 -15.69 14.75 8.00
C ALA A 133 -14.93 13.61 7.29
N ILE A 134 -13.62 13.73 7.11
CA ILE A 134 -12.74 12.70 6.54
C ILE A 134 -12.01 11.95 7.65
N GLY A 135 -11.60 12.66 8.70
CA GLY A 135 -10.95 12.11 9.88
C GLY A 135 -10.20 13.18 10.67
N ASP A 136 -9.68 12.80 11.81
CA ASP A 136 -8.86 13.67 12.66
C ASP A 136 -7.80 12.87 13.43
N TYR A 137 -6.89 13.58 14.08
CA TYR A 137 -5.84 12.96 14.88
C TYR A 137 -6.38 12.35 16.18
N ALA A 138 -6.17 11.04 16.33
CA ALA A 138 -6.40 10.31 17.59
C ALA A 138 -5.13 10.23 18.48
N GLY A 139 -3.96 10.61 17.95
CA GLY A 139 -2.66 10.58 18.65
C GLY A 139 -1.50 10.92 17.72
N ILE A 140 -0.25 10.96 18.18
CA ILE A 140 0.93 11.26 17.34
C ILE A 140 1.12 10.13 16.31
N GLY A 141 1.20 10.46 15.02
CA GLY A 141 1.31 9.47 13.95
C GLY A 141 0.07 8.56 13.75
N ASN A 142 -0.99 8.76 14.54
CA ASN A 142 -2.27 8.04 14.45
C ASN A 142 -3.37 9.00 13.98
N PHE A 143 -3.93 8.70 12.81
CA PHE A 143 -5.02 9.46 12.21
C PHE A 143 -6.20 8.53 12.06
N GLU A 144 -7.32 8.90 12.66
CA GLU A 144 -8.54 8.13 12.63
C GLU A 144 -9.40 8.62 11.47
N TYR A 145 -9.61 7.75 10.49
CA TYR A 145 -10.46 8.03 9.35
C TYR A 145 -11.93 7.75 9.69
N GLU A 146 -12.81 8.65 9.27
CA GLU A 146 -14.25 8.48 9.36
C GLU A 146 -14.72 7.25 8.55
N PRO A 147 -15.88 6.65 8.88
CA PRO A 147 -16.31 5.38 8.31
C PRO A 147 -16.33 5.32 6.78
N LEU A 148 -16.71 6.40 6.11
CA LEU A 148 -16.71 6.45 4.65
C LEU A 148 -15.29 6.29 4.07
N MET A 149 -14.32 7.00 4.65
CA MET A 149 -12.93 6.93 4.22
C MET A 149 -12.31 5.58 4.60
N ALA A 150 -12.65 5.03 5.77
CA ALA A 150 -12.25 3.68 6.18
C ALA A 150 -12.75 2.60 5.20
N VAL A 151 -14.02 2.66 4.79
CA VAL A 151 -14.60 1.74 3.79
C VAL A 151 -13.91 1.89 2.44
N TYR A 152 -13.61 3.12 2.02
CA TYR A 152 -12.87 3.37 0.79
C TYR A 152 -11.47 2.76 0.84
N LEU A 153 -10.68 3.02 1.89
CA LEU A 153 -9.34 2.44 2.04
C LEU A 153 -9.38 0.90 2.08
N MET A 154 -10.41 0.31 2.70
CA MET A 154 -10.66 -1.14 2.64
C MET A 154 -10.95 -1.64 1.23
N PHE A 155 -11.76 -0.92 0.45
CA PHE A 155 -12.01 -1.25 -0.95
C PHE A 155 -10.70 -1.26 -1.76
N ILE A 156 -9.82 -0.28 -1.56
CA ILE A 156 -8.50 -0.24 -2.18
C ILE A 156 -7.66 -1.44 -1.75
N ASN A 157 -7.60 -1.71 -0.44
CA ASN A 157 -6.82 -2.82 0.11
C ASN A 157 -7.28 -4.18 -0.43
N ILE A 158 -8.59 -4.41 -0.47
CA ILE A 158 -9.20 -5.64 -1.02
C ILE A 158 -8.90 -5.73 -2.52
N THR A 159 -9.03 -4.64 -3.27
CA THR A 159 -8.76 -4.63 -4.71
C THR A 159 -7.32 -5.06 -5.01
N VAL A 160 -6.35 -4.50 -4.28
CA VAL A 160 -4.94 -4.85 -4.41
C VAL A 160 -4.69 -6.30 -4.01
N ALA A 161 -5.20 -6.73 -2.85
CA ALA A 161 -4.96 -8.08 -2.34
C ALA A 161 -5.59 -9.16 -3.22
N VAL A 162 -6.85 -8.99 -3.65
CA VAL A 162 -7.55 -9.95 -4.51
C VAL A 162 -6.84 -10.08 -5.85
N SER A 163 -6.45 -8.96 -6.47
CA SER A 163 -5.73 -8.99 -7.74
C SER A 163 -4.32 -9.57 -7.61
N GLY A 164 -3.62 -9.32 -6.50
CA GLY A 164 -2.35 -9.97 -6.16
C GLY A 164 -2.47 -11.49 -5.94
N ILE A 165 -3.53 -11.94 -5.25
CA ILE A 165 -3.85 -13.37 -5.08
C ILE A 165 -4.13 -14.00 -6.44
N MET A 166 -4.89 -13.34 -7.32
CA MET A 166 -5.15 -13.83 -8.68
C MET A 166 -3.86 -14.00 -9.49
N LEU A 167 -2.93 -13.04 -9.41
CA LEU A 167 -1.62 -13.15 -10.05
C LEU A 167 -0.83 -14.35 -9.53
N GLY A 168 -0.79 -14.52 -8.21
CA GLY A 168 -0.12 -15.65 -7.60
C GLY A 168 -0.76 -16.99 -7.98
N ARG A 169 -2.10 -17.06 -8.05
CA ARG A 169 -2.84 -18.25 -8.50
C ARG A 169 -2.52 -18.64 -9.94
N GLU A 170 -2.43 -17.69 -10.87
CA GLU A 170 -2.00 -18.02 -12.23
C GLU A 170 -0.56 -18.52 -12.27
N SER A 171 0.32 -17.93 -11.47
CA SER A 171 1.72 -18.37 -11.37
C SER A 171 1.84 -19.81 -10.82
N LEU A 172 0.95 -20.21 -9.90
CA LEU A 172 0.91 -21.58 -9.38
C LEU A 172 0.56 -22.65 -10.42
N LYS A 173 -0.10 -22.28 -11.53
CA LYS A 173 -0.45 -23.24 -12.60
C LYS A 173 0.74 -23.61 -13.48
N SER A 174 1.85 -22.88 -13.39
CA SER A 174 3.06 -23.18 -14.17
C SER A 174 3.73 -24.47 -13.68
N SER A 175 4.21 -25.29 -14.61
CA SER A 175 5.05 -26.45 -14.33
C SER A 175 6.48 -26.07 -13.93
N GLU A 176 6.92 -24.85 -14.25
CA GLU A 176 8.23 -24.34 -13.85
C GLU A 176 8.24 -24.02 -12.36
N LYS A 177 9.10 -24.71 -11.60
CA LYS A 177 9.24 -24.55 -10.14
C LYS A 177 9.47 -23.10 -9.71
N ASP A 178 10.26 -22.34 -10.47
CA ASP A 178 10.54 -20.93 -10.21
C ASP A 178 9.25 -20.09 -10.23
N ILE A 179 8.43 -20.24 -11.28
CA ILE A 179 7.18 -19.50 -11.43
C ILE A 179 6.16 -19.94 -10.36
N ASN A 180 6.10 -21.24 -10.06
CA ASN A 180 5.24 -21.75 -9.00
C ASN A 180 5.62 -21.15 -7.62
N MET A 181 6.91 -21.08 -7.30
CA MET A 181 7.38 -20.50 -6.03
C MET A 181 7.06 -19.01 -5.93
N ARG A 182 7.22 -18.26 -7.03
CA ARG A 182 6.77 -16.87 -7.11
C ARG A 182 5.29 -16.74 -6.77
N GLY A 183 4.45 -17.63 -7.30
CA GLY A 183 3.03 -17.66 -7.01
C GLY A 183 2.70 -17.79 -5.52
N LYS A 184 3.39 -18.70 -4.80
CA LYS A 184 3.22 -18.87 -3.35
C LYS A 184 3.58 -17.59 -2.59
N LEU A 185 4.72 -17.00 -2.91
CA LEU A 185 5.22 -15.78 -2.27
C LEU A 185 4.29 -14.58 -2.51
N LEU A 186 3.76 -14.42 -3.73
CA LEU A 186 2.83 -13.34 -4.06
C LEU A 186 1.47 -13.48 -3.34
N ILE A 187 0.96 -14.71 -3.19
CA ILE A 187 -0.25 -14.96 -2.40
C ILE A 187 0.01 -14.62 -0.93
N SER A 188 1.12 -15.10 -0.35
CA SER A 188 1.47 -14.79 1.03
C SER A 188 1.64 -13.29 1.25
N ALA A 189 2.30 -12.58 0.33
CA ALA A 189 2.43 -11.12 0.37
C ALA A 189 1.06 -10.42 0.36
N SER A 190 0.15 -10.86 -0.50
CA SER A 190 -1.20 -10.28 -0.62
C SER A 190 -2.04 -10.54 0.63
N VAL A 191 -1.89 -11.71 1.25
CA VAL A 191 -2.53 -12.03 2.54
C VAL A 191 -1.97 -11.16 3.67
N CYS A 192 -0.66 -10.99 3.75
CA CYS A 192 -0.05 -10.05 4.69
C CYS A 192 -0.57 -8.62 4.47
N TYR A 193 -0.65 -8.17 3.22
CA TYR A 193 -1.10 -6.83 2.88
C TYR A 193 -2.54 -6.56 3.36
N ILE A 194 -3.50 -7.45 3.07
CA ILE A 194 -4.88 -7.27 3.53
C ILE A 194 -5.02 -7.40 5.06
N LEU A 195 -4.28 -8.30 5.71
CA LEU A 195 -4.31 -8.43 7.17
C LEU A 195 -3.71 -7.20 7.86
N GLY A 196 -2.58 -6.71 7.35
CA GLY A 196 -1.95 -5.49 7.84
C GLY A 196 -2.86 -4.28 7.67
N GLY A 197 -3.45 -4.09 6.48
CA GLY A 197 -4.43 -3.05 6.24
C GLY A 197 -5.70 -3.18 7.09
N PHE A 198 -6.15 -4.40 7.36
CA PHE A 198 -7.31 -4.65 8.21
C PHE A 198 -7.08 -4.23 9.65
N LEU A 199 -5.91 -4.56 10.20
CA LEU A 199 -5.52 -4.18 11.57
C LEU A 199 -5.27 -2.68 11.72
N ASP A 200 -5.02 -1.97 10.62
CA ASP A 200 -4.71 -0.53 10.64
C ASP A 200 -5.90 0.40 10.52
N VAL A 201 -7.10 -0.14 10.27
CA VAL A 201 -8.31 0.65 9.99
C VAL A 201 -9.37 0.40 11.06
N GLY A 202 -10.06 1.47 11.45
CA GLY A 202 -11.19 1.42 12.39
C GLY A 202 -10.75 1.10 13.83
N VAL A 203 -11.59 0.39 14.58
CA VAL A 203 -11.42 0.18 16.04
C VAL A 203 -10.06 -0.41 16.43
N PHE A 204 -9.42 -1.19 15.56
CA PHE A 204 -8.10 -1.76 15.84
C PHE A 204 -6.98 -0.72 15.85
N SER A 205 -7.10 0.39 15.13
CA SER A 205 -6.08 1.46 15.12
C SER A 205 -5.99 2.19 16.46
N LEU A 206 -7.00 2.06 17.32
CA LEU A 206 -7.02 2.63 18.67
C LEU A 206 -6.22 1.78 19.67
N ILE A 207 -5.74 0.61 19.28
CA ILE A 207 -4.98 -0.31 20.13
C ILE A 207 -3.50 -0.21 19.73
N PRO A 208 -2.63 0.48 20.48
CA PRO A 208 -1.24 0.73 20.04
C PRO A 208 -0.43 -0.53 19.67
N PRO A 209 -0.56 -1.67 20.40
CA PRO A 209 0.06 -2.92 19.96
C PRO A 209 -0.43 -3.42 18.59
N ALA A 210 -1.69 -3.21 18.24
CA ALA A 210 -2.25 -3.65 16.96
C ALA A 210 -1.63 -2.88 15.79
N LEU A 211 -1.35 -1.59 15.94
CA LEU A 211 -0.61 -0.79 14.95
C LEU A 211 0.80 -1.32 14.74
N ILE A 212 1.54 -1.65 15.81
CA ILE A 212 2.89 -2.21 15.67
C ILE A 212 2.83 -3.56 14.94
N ILE A 213 1.87 -4.42 15.28
CA ILE A 213 1.66 -5.72 14.62
C ILE A 213 1.29 -5.51 13.15
N SER A 214 0.43 -4.55 12.83
CA SER A 214 0.04 -4.23 11.45
C SER A 214 1.26 -3.86 10.62
N ARG A 215 2.16 -3.01 11.15
CA ARG A 215 3.40 -2.60 10.48
C ARG A 215 4.35 -3.77 10.25
N VAL A 216 4.55 -4.65 11.24
CA VAL A 216 5.40 -5.84 11.07
C VAL A 216 4.85 -6.77 9.98
N ILE A 217 3.52 -6.99 9.96
CA ILE A 217 2.86 -7.79 8.92
C ILE A 217 3.04 -7.14 7.54
N LEU A 218 2.88 -5.83 7.45
CA LEU A 218 3.05 -5.08 6.20
C LEU A 218 4.49 -5.13 5.68
N ILE A 219 5.50 -4.99 6.55
CA ILE A 219 6.93 -5.12 6.21
C ILE A 219 7.21 -6.53 5.67
N LEU A 220 6.69 -7.56 6.36
CA LEU A 220 6.83 -8.95 5.92
C LEU A 220 6.16 -9.14 4.54
N GLY A 221 4.98 -8.56 4.35
CA GLY A 221 4.27 -8.53 3.07
C GLY A 221 5.12 -7.92 1.95
N SER A 222 5.77 -6.78 2.20
CA SER A 222 6.65 -6.14 1.22
C SER A 222 7.87 -6.98 0.86
N PHE A 223 8.45 -7.65 1.85
CA PHE A 223 9.58 -8.55 1.61
C PHE A 223 9.16 -9.80 0.81
N LEU A 224 8.01 -10.40 1.16
CA LEU A 224 7.42 -11.51 0.41
C LEU A 224 7.09 -11.10 -1.03
N PHE A 225 6.57 -9.89 -1.23
CA PHE A 225 6.26 -9.37 -2.56
C PHE A 225 7.52 -9.22 -3.41
N TYR A 226 8.58 -8.63 -2.85
CA TYR A 226 9.90 -8.53 -3.49
C TYR A 226 10.42 -9.90 -3.93
N MET A 227 10.38 -10.88 -3.02
CA MET A 227 10.81 -12.24 -3.33
C MET A 227 9.91 -12.90 -4.38
N GLY A 228 8.60 -12.63 -4.35
CA GLY A 228 7.64 -13.14 -5.32
C GLY A 228 7.83 -12.57 -6.73
N PHE A 229 8.22 -11.30 -6.86
CA PHE A 229 8.45 -10.70 -8.17
C PHE A 229 9.80 -11.07 -8.79
N LEU A 230 10.87 -10.99 -7.99
CA LEU A 230 12.23 -11.14 -8.52
C LEU A 230 12.76 -12.57 -8.38
N LEU A 231 12.34 -13.30 -7.34
CA LEU A 231 12.86 -14.61 -6.94
C LEU A 231 14.39 -14.63 -6.88
N PRO A 232 15.00 -14.11 -5.80
CA PRO A 232 16.44 -14.00 -5.69
C PRO A 232 17.14 -15.38 -5.77
N ASN A 233 18.38 -15.38 -6.27
CA ASN A 233 19.11 -16.62 -6.59
C ASN A 233 19.26 -17.60 -5.41
N PHE A 234 19.28 -17.10 -4.16
CA PHE A 234 19.38 -17.97 -2.99
C PHE A 234 18.12 -18.82 -2.76
N ILE A 235 16.94 -18.35 -3.20
CA ILE A 235 15.70 -19.14 -3.20
C ILE A 235 15.74 -20.12 -4.36
N LYS A 236 16.10 -19.66 -5.56
CA LYS A 236 16.19 -20.50 -6.77
C LYS A 236 17.09 -21.72 -6.59
N LYS A 237 18.25 -21.53 -5.93
CA LYS A 237 19.21 -22.61 -5.64
C LYS A 237 18.67 -23.70 -4.70
N ARG A 238 17.55 -23.47 -4.02
CA ARG A 238 16.93 -24.38 -3.05
C ARG A 238 15.64 -25.07 -3.57
N LEU A 239 15.27 -24.85 -4.83
CA LEU A 239 14.09 -25.45 -5.49
C LEU A 239 14.44 -26.75 -6.23
#